data_AF-A0A965AYC5-F1
#
_entry.id   AF-A0A965AYC5-F1
#
_cell.length_a   1.000
_cell.length_b   1.000
_cell.length_c   1.000
_cell.angle_alpha   90.00
_cell.angle_beta   90.00
_cell.angle_gamma   90.00
#
_symmetry.space_group_name_H-M   'P 1'
#
loop_
_entity.id
_entity.type
_entity.pdbx_description
1 polymer ?
#
loop_
_entity_poly.entity_id
_entity_poly.type
_entity_poly.pdbx_seq_one_letter_code
_entity_poly.pdbx_strand_id
1 'polypeptide(L)'
;MSSGSKDPENQRERIPFYMLLPNLATISGMCLGITAIRFAIEGRFEIAVTLILISGVFDGLDGLLARRLNAASDFGAELDSLSDFLCFGVAPGLIVYEFFLRGQTSVEWIFVLVYITAACLRLARFNVTRDKKTGDGKSFTGVP
;
A
#
# COMPACT_ATOMS: atom_id res chain seq x y z
N MET A 1 12.00 -54.16 16.65
CA MET A 1 12.75 -53.68 15.47
C MET A 1 11.79 -53.53 14.30
N SER A 2 12.01 -52.51 13.47
CA SER A 2 11.16 -51.99 12.38
C SER A 2 10.06 -51.04 12.86
N SER A 3 10.28 -49.72 12.88
CA SER A 3 10.46 -48.80 11.73
C SER A 3 9.17 -48.71 10.89
N GLY A 4 8.56 -47.56 10.63
CA GLY A 4 9.22 -46.28 10.40
C GLY A 4 8.38 -45.03 10.65
N SER A 5 9.14 -43.95 10.66
CA SER A 5 8.83 -42.55 10.93
C SER A 5 7.73 -41.97 10.07
N LYS A 6 7.02 -40.98 10.64
CA LYS A 6 6.19 -40.01 9.95
C LYS A 6 7.10 -39.05 9.18
N ASP A 7 6.86 -38.87 7.89
CA ASP A 7 7.36 -37.70 7.15
C ASP A 7 6.21 -37.14 6.28
N PRO A 8 5.65 -35.97 6.61
CA PRO A 8 4.80 -35.20 5.71
C PRO A 8 5.71 -34.22 4.95
N GLU A 9 6.61 -34.73 4.12
CA GLU A 9 7.45 -33.88 3.28
C GLU A 9 6.71 -33.58 1.97
N ASN A 10 6.56 -32.29 1.67
CA ASN A 10 6.24 -31.73 0.35
C ASN A 10 4.76 -31.49 -0.01
N GLN A 11 4.03 -30.74 0.83
CA GLN A 11 2.96 -29.88 0.33
C GLN A 11 3.58 -28.56 -0.17
N ARG A 12 4.14 -28.55 -1.39
CA ARG A 12 4.24 -27.30 -2.16
C ARG A 12 2.81 -26.86 -2.45
N GLU A 13 2.22 -26.09 -1.54
CA GLU A 13 0.97 -25.37 -1.81
C GLU A 13 1.19 -24.58 -3.09
N ARG A 14 0.59 -25.05 -4.19
CA ARG A 14 0.55 -24.30 -5.44
C ARG A 14 -0.32 -23.10 -5.14
N ILE A 15 0.31 -21.96 -4.82
CA ILE A 15 -0.40 -20.70 -4.65
C ILE A 15 -1.19 -20.50 -5.95
N PRO A 16 -2.53 -20.55 -5.91
CA PRO A 16 -3.34 -20.49 -7.11
C PRO A 16 -3.05 -19.17 -7.82
N PHE A 17 -2.89 -19.21 -9.15
CA PHE A 17 -2.49 -18.05 -9.96
C PHE A 17 -3.38 -16.81 -9.74
N TYR A 18 -4.66 -17.02 -9.38
CA TYR A 18 -5.62 -15.98 -9.03
C TYR A 18 -5.31 -15.22 -7.73
N MET A 19 -4.53 -15.79 -6.81
CA MET A 19 -4.00 -15.09 -5.63
C MET A 19 -2.83 -14.16 -5.95
N LEU A 20 -2.18 -14.33 -7.10
CA LEU A 20 -1.07 -13.46 -7.53
C LEU A 20 -1.56 -12.21 -8.26
N LEU A 21 -2.76 -12.25 -8.82
CA LEU A 21 -3.37 -11.16 -9.59
C LEU A 21 -3.41 -9.82 -8.83
N PRO A 22 -3.91 -9.77 -7.57
CA PRO A 22 -3.95 -8.54 -6.80
C PRO A 22 -2.55 -7.97 -6.57
N ASN A 23 -1.59 -8.82 -6.19
CA ASN A 23 -0.21 -8.38 -5.94
C ASN A 23 0.45 -7.79 -7.18
N LEU A 24 0.23 -8.38 -8.37
CA LEU A 24 0.78 -7.83 -9.62
C LEU A 24 0.18 -6.48 -9.96
N ALA A 25 -1.10 -6.28 -9.66
CA ALA A 25 -1.80 -5.05 -9.96
C ALA A 25 -1.39 -3.93 -8.97
N THR A 26 -1.23 -4.22 -7.67
CA THR A 26 -0.62 -3.29 -6.70
C THR A 26 0.82 -2.92 -7.08
N ILE A 27 1.65 -3.88 -7.49
CA ILE A 27 3.03 -3.59 -7.98
C ILE A 27 2.98 -2.69 -9.22
N SER A 28 2.04 -2.93 -10.13
CA SER A 28 1.88 -2.11 -11.33
C SER A 28 1.46 -0.68 -10.98
N GLY A 29 0.52 -0.53 -10.03
CA GLY A 29 0.15 0.75 -9.44
C GLY A 29 1.38 1.46 -8.87
N MET A 30 2.09 0.82 -7.93
CA MET A 30 3.31 1.37 -7.33
C MET A 30 4.34 1.84 -8.37
N CYS A 31 4.57 1.07 -9.44
CA CYS A 31 5.42 1.47 -10.56
C CYS A 31 4.94 2.76 -11.25
N LEU A 32 3.63 2.92 -11.46
CA LEU A 32 3.04 4.15 -11.98
C LEU A 32 3.23 5.32 -11.02
N GLY A 33 3.05 5.12 -9.71
CA GLY A 33 3.29 6.13 -8.68
C GLY A 33 4.74 6.62 -8.64
N ILE A 34 5.72 5.71 -8.72
CA ILE A 34 7.15 6.07 -8.80
C ILE A 34 7.44 6.81 -10.12
N THR A 35 6.85 6.35 -11.22
CA THR A 35 6.99 7.00 -12.53
C THR A 35 6.41 8.40 -12.53
N ALA A 36 5.31 8.63 -11.80
CA ALA A 36 4.74 9.95 -11.63
C ALA A 36 5.69 10.92 -10.91
N ILE A 37 6.36 10.45 -9.85
CA ILE A 37 7.39 11.24 -9.15
C ILE A 37 8.51 11.63 -10.12
N ARG A 38 8.96 10.70 -10.97
CA ARG A 38 9.93 11.03 -12.03
C ARG A 38 9.43 12.15 -12.94
N PHE A 39 8.18 12.08 -13.43
CA PHE A 39 7.62 13.12 -14.28
C PHE A 39 7.44 14.47 -13.55
N ALA A 40 7.18 14.45 -12.25
CA ALA A 40 7.12 15.66 -11.42
C ALA A 40 8.49 16.36 -11.38
N ILE A 41 9.58 15.60 -11.21
CA ILE A 41 10.96 16.12 -11.22
C ILE A 41 11.34 16.72 -12.58
N GLU A 42 10.83 16.13 -13.67
CA GLU A 42 10.96 16.64 -15.04
C GLU A 42 10.08 17.88 -15.32
N GLY A 43 9.29 18.34 -14.35
CA GLY A 43 8.39 19.49 -14.48
C GLY A 43 7.09 19.20 -15.25
N ARG A 44 6.80 17.92 -15.57
CA ARG A 44 5.60 17.49 -16.29
C ARG A 44 4.48 17.14 -15.31
N PHE A 45 4.02 18.14 -14.56
CA PHE A 45 3.07 17.97 -13.46
C PHE A 45 1.72 17.39 -13.87
N GLU A 46 1.18 17.75 -15.05
CA GLU A 46 -0.10 17.20 -15.53
C GLU A 46 -0.05 15.66 -15.65
N ILE A 47 1.05 15.14 -16.18
CA ILE A 47 1.25 13.70 -16.37
C ILE A 47 1.51 13.04 -15.02
N ALA A 48 2.29 13.67 -14.15
CA ALA A 48 2.56 13.17 -12.80
C ALA A 48 1.25 13.01 -11.99
N VAL A 49 0.41 14.04 -11.95
CA VAL A 49 -0.88 13.99 -11.23
C VAL A 49 -1.78 12.92 -11.84
N THR A 50 -1.88 12.84 -13.17
CA THR A 50 -2.70 11.83 -13.84
C THR A 50 -2.24 10.41 -13.51
N LEU A 51 -0.93 10.16 -13.51
CA LEU A 51 -0.35 8.85 -13.19
C LEU A 51 -0.58 8.45 -11.74
N ILE A 52 -0.49 9.38 -10.78
CA ILE A 52 -0.82 9.07 -9.36
C ILE A 52 -2.29 8.78 -9.19
N LEU A 53 -3.18 9.53 -9.85
CA LEU A 53 -4.61 9.25 -9.79
C LEU A 53 -4.92 7.85 -10.34
N ILE A 54 -4.31 7.48 -11.45
CA ILE A 54 -4.45 6.12 -12.00
C ILE A 54 -3.88 5.09 -11.02
N SER A 55 -2.68 5.32 -10.49
CA SER A 55 -2.02 4.44 -9.50
C SER A 55 -2.89 4.19 -8.27
N GLY A 56 -3.46 5.25 -7.67
CA GLY A 56 -4.32 5.13 -6.50
C GLY A 56 -5.67 4.46 -6.79
N VAL A 57 -6.18 4.58 -8.02
CA VAL A 57 -7.36 3.82 -8.45
C VAL A 57 -7.03 2.33 -8.56
N PHE A 58 -5.85 1.96 -9.07
CA PHE A 58 -5.39 0.57 -9.08
C PHE A 58 -5.26 0.00 -7.67
N ASP A 59 -4.58 0.67 -6.74
CA ASP A 59 -4.47 0.22 -5.33
C ASP A 59 -5.85 -0.02 -4.70
N GLY A 60 -6.77 0.93 -4.84
CA GLY A 60 -8.12 0.79 -4.30
C GLY A 60 -8.93 -0.35 -4.92
N LEU A 61 -8.76 -0.59 -6.22
CA LEU A 61 -9.42 -1.70 -6.93
C LEU A 61 -8.82 -3.04 -6.55
N ASP A 62 -7.50 -3.14 -6.42
CA ASP A 62 -6.79 -4.38 -6.10
C ASP A 62 -7.02 -4.78 -4.64
N GLY A 63 -7.05 -3.82 -3.72
CA GLY A 63 -7.46 -4.03 -2.34
C GLY A 63 -8.93 -4.47 -2.20
N LEU A 64 -9.81 -4.08 -3.15
CA LEU A 64 -11.19 -4.58 -3.20
C LEU A 64 -11.27 -5.98 -3.82
N LEU A 65 -10.52 -6.25 -4.88
CA LEU A 65 -10.43 -7.56 -5.55
C LEU A 65 -9.84 -8.61 -4.61
N ALA A 66 -8.77 -8.30 -3.87
CA ALA A 66 -8.17 -9.18 -2.87
C ALA A 66 -9.18 -9.58 -1.79
N ARG A 67 -10.00 -8.63 -1.33
CA ARG A 67 -11.09 -8.88 -0.37
C ARG A 67 -12.22 -9.73 -0.95
N ARG A 68 -12.59 -9.51 -2.22
CA ARG A 68 -13.68 -10.25 -2.89
C ARG A 68 -13.29 -11.69 -3.26
N LEU A 69 -12.01 -11.94 -3.50
CA LEU A 69 -11.50 -13.23 -3.95
C LEU A 69 -11.10 -14.19 -2.80
N ASN A 70 -11.28 -13.80 -1.53
CA ASN A 70 -10.71 -14.52 -0.36
C ASN A 70 -9.21 -14.86 -0.56
N ALA A 71 -8.53 -14.02 -1.35
CA ALA A 71 -7.16 -14.18 -1.80
C ALA A 71 -6.24 -13.16 -1.12
N ALA A 72 -6.66 -12.66 0.04
CA ALA A 72 -5.86 -11.75 0.84
C ALA A 72 -4.72 -12.55 1.49
N SER A 73 -3.49 -12.35 0.98
CA SER A 73 -2.28 -12.80 1.65
C SER A 73 -1.77 -11.70 2.59
N ASP A 74 -1.15 -12.08 3.71
CA ASP A 74 -0.55 -11.11 4.64
C ASP A 74 0.48 -10.22 3.92
N PHE A 75 1.25 -10.80 3.00
CA PHE A 75 2.18 -10.07 2.15
C PHE A 75 1.48 -9.03 1.25
N GLY A 76 0.35 -9.41 0.63
CA GLY A 76 -0.43 -8.48 -0.21
C GLY A 76 -1.06 -7.35 0.59
N ALA A 77 -1.48 -7.61 1.83
CA ALA A 77 -2.01 -6.59 2.73
C ALA A 77 -0.94 -5.55 3.14
N GLU A 78 0.30 -6.00 3.39
CA GLU A 78 1.44 -5.10 3.63
C GLU A 78 1.79 -4.30 2.37
N LEU A 79 1.79 -4.95 1.20
CA LEU A 79 2.07 -4.31 -0.08
C LEU A 79 1.04 -3.23 -0.44
N ASP A 80 -0.25 -3.51 -0.25
CA ASP A 80 -1.37 -2.56 -0.39
C ASP A 80 -1.13 -1.32 0.47
N SER A 81 -0.74 -1.52 1.73
CA SER A 81 -0.40 -0.40 2.63
C SER A 81 0.82 0.40 2.17
N LEU A 82 1.85 -0.24 1.62
CA LEU A 82 3.03 0.47 1.12
C LEU A 82 2.69 1.31 -0.11
N SER A 83 1.86 0.75 -1.00
CA SER A 83 1.40 1.43 -2.19
C SER A 83 0.49 2.62 -1.84
N ASP A 84 -0.45 2.45 -0.90
CA ASP A 84 -1.27 3.52 -0.32
C ASP A 84 -0.39 4.66 0.26
N PHE A 85 0.69 4.32 0.98
CA PHE A 85 1.62 5.30 1.51
C PHE A 85 2.35 6.07 0.41
N LEU A 86 2.80 5.38 -0.64
CA LEU A 86 3.45 6.01 -1.78
C LEU A 86 2.49 6.96 -2.52
N CYS A 87 1.29 6.48 -2.84
CA CYS A 87 0.29 7.19 -3.64
C CYS A 87 -0.30 8.41 -2.92
N PHE A 88 -0.59 8.31 -1.62
CA PHE A 88 -1.24 9.39 -0.86
C PHE A 88 -0.29 10.23 -0.01
N GLY A 89 0.86 9.69 0.39
CA GLY A 89 1.84 10.37 1.23
C GLY A 89 2.99 10.95 0.41
N VAL A 90 3.79 10.07 -0.17
CA VAL A 90 5.07 10.42 -0.80
C VAL A 90 4.85 11.23 -2.09
N ALA A 91 4.04 10.71 -3.01
CA ALA A 91 3.92 11.29 -4.34
C ALA A 91 3.31 12.70 -4.34
N PRO A 92 2.23 12.99 -3.58
CA PRO A 92 1.71 14.36 -3.46
C PRO A 92 2.70 15.31 -2.78
N GLY A 93 3.41 14.84 -1.75
CA GLY A 93 4.43 15.64 -1.06
C GLY A 93 5.56 16.06 -2.00
N LEU A 94 6.03 15.14 -2.84
CA LEU A 94 7.08 15.42 -3.83
C LEU A 94 6.58 16.26 -5.00
N ILE A 95 5.35 16.08 -5.46
CA ILE A 95 4.77 16.96 -6.50
C ILE A 95 4.68 18.39 -6.01
N VAL A 96 4.17 18.61 -4.80
CA VAL A 96 4.05 19.95 -4.21
C VAL A 96 5.44 20.57 -4.03
N TYR A 97 6.42 19.78 -3.58
CA TYR A 97 7.81 20.21 -3.48
C TYR A 97 8.36 20.69 -4.83
N GLU A 98 8.24 19.87 -5.87
CA GLU A 98 8.74 20.18 -7.21
C GLU A 98 7.99 21.35 -7.87
N PHE A 99 6.70 21.53 -7.57
CA PHE A 99 5.87 22.60 -8.16
C PHE A 99 6.05 23.96 -7.47
N PHE A 100 6.01 24.01 -6.13
CA PHE A 100 5.94 25.27 -5.37
C PHE A 100 7.21 25.57 -4.56
N LEU A 101 7.92 24.56 -4.09
CA LEU A 101 9.01 24.71 -3.11
C LEU A 101 10.39 24.45 -3.72
N ARG A 102 10.53 24.56 -5.04
CA ARG A 102 11.85 24.47 -5.70
C ARG A 102 12.61 25.79 -5.52
N GLY A 103 12.86 26.16 -4.26
CA GLY A 103 13.43 27.43 -3.81
C GLY A 103 14.70 27.28 -2.98
N GLN A 104 15.52 26.25 -3.24
CA GLN A 104 16.90 26.04 -2.76
C GLN A 104 17.15 26.10 -1.23
N THR A 105 16.12 26.23 -0.38
CA THR A 105 16.32 26.35 1.06
C THR A 105 16.06 25.02 1.76
N SER A 106 16.94 24.65 2.71
CA SER A 106 16.78 23.41 3.49
C SER A 106 15.45 23.34 4.27
N VAL A 107 14.78 24.49 4.46
CA VAL A 107 13.50 24.62 5.17
C VAL A 107 12.36 23.96 4.39
N GLU A 108 12.35 24.06 3.06
CA GLU A 108 11.33 23.49 2.19
C GLU A 108 11.30 21.97 2.30
N TRP A 109 12.48 21.36 2.34
CA TRP A 109 12.63 19.91 2.52
C TRP A 109 12.10 19.44 3.89
N ILE A 110 12.28 20.24 4.95
CA ILE A 110 11.75 19.91 6.28
C ILE A 110 10.21 19.85 6.25
N PHE A 111 9.54 20.77 5.56
CA PHE A 111 8.08 20.73 5.43
C PHE A 111 7.61 19.47 4.70
N VAL A 112 8.31 19.06 3.64
CA VAL A 112 8.02 17.82 2.90
C VAL A 112 8.20 16.61 3.80
N LEU A 113 9.30 16.54 4.56
CA LEU A 113 9.55 15.46 5.52
C LEU A 113 8.45 15.38 6.57
N VAL A 114 8.07 16.50 7.18
CA VAL A 114 7.00 16.55 8.19
C VAL A 114 5.68 16.09 7.59
N TYR A 115 5.34 16.53 6.37
CA TYR A 115 4.14 16.10 5.68
C TYR A 115 4.13 14.59 5.41
N ILE A 116 5.20 14.04 4.82
CA ILE A 116 5.31 12.61 4.50
C ILE A 116 5.29 11.77 5.79
N THR A 117 6.00 12.18 6.83
CA THR A 117 5.99 11.49 8.13
C THR A 117 4.60 11.53 8.78
N ALA A 118 3.91 12.67 8.75
CA ALA A 118 2.54 12.76 9.26
C ALA A 118 1.57 11.86 8.48
N ALA A 119 1.70 11.80 7.15
CA ALA A 119 0.91 10.90 6.30
C ALA A 119 1.18 9.42 6.63
N CYS A 120 2.45 9.05 6.83
CA CYS A 120 2.85 7.71 7.26
C CYS A 120 2.21 7.32 8.60
N LEU A 121 2.32 8.18 9.62
CA LEU A 121 1.74 7.94 10.94
C LEU A 121 0.20 7.84 10.88
N ARG A 122 -0.45 8.65 10.05
CA ARG A 122 -1.90 8.56 9.81
C ARG A 122 -2.29 7.20 9.26
N LEU A 123 -1.54 6.70 8.26
CA LEU A 123 -1.81 5.40 7.65
C LEU A 123 -1.54 4.25 8.62
N ALA A 124 -0.41 4.28 9.33
CA ALA A 124 -0.09 3.29 10.36
C ALA A 124 -1.18 3.22 11.44
N ARG A 125 -1.67 4.38 11.90
CA ARG A 125 -2.80 4.45 12.85
C ARG A 125 -4.08 3.85 12.26
N PHE A 126 -4.37 4.12 10.99
CA PHE A 126 -5.52 3.55 10.31
C PHE A 126 -5.42 2.02 10.18
N ASN A 127 -4.25 1.51 9.78
CA ASN A 127 -3.99 0.08 9.66
C ASN A 127 -4.16 -0.66 11.00
N VAL A 128 -3.58 -0.13 12.08
CA VAL A 128 -3.74 -0.70 13.43
C VAL A 128 -5.20 -0.64 13.91
N THR A 129 -5.93 0.42 13.55
CA THR A 129 -7.36 0.53 13.90
C THR A 129 -8.22 -0.44 13.09
N ARG A 130 -7.85 -0.73 11.84
CA ARG A 130 -8.51 -1.73 10.98
C ARG A 130 -8.38 -3.12 11.57
N ASP A 131 -7.19 -3.49 12.03
CA ASP A 131 -6.91 -4.81 12.61
C ASP A 131 -7.72 -5.07 13.89
N LYS A 132 -7.86 -4.05 14.74
CA LYS A 132 -8.68 -4.14 15.95
C LYS A 132 -10.17 -4.36 15.68
N LYS A 133 -10.70 -3.92 14.52
CA LYS A 133 -12.11 -4.13 14.14
C LYS A 133 -12.37 -5.54 13.60
N THR A 134 -11.39 -6.17 12.97
CA THR A 134 -11.52 -7.53 12.43
C THR A 134 -11.45 -8.60 13.53
N GLY A 135 -10.82 -8.27 14.68
CA GLY A 135 -10.69 -9.17 15.84
C GLY A 135 -11.89 -9.22 16.79
N ASP A 136 -12.87 -8.31 16.69
CA ASP A 136 -13.97 -8.25 17.66
C ASP A 136 -15.30 -8.75 17.07
N GLY A 137 -15.36 -10.07 16.89
CA GLY A 137 -16.59 -10.80 16.61
C GLY A 137 -17.51 -10.99 17.82
N LYS A 138 -17.25 -10.36 18.97
CA LYS A 138 -18.13 -10.43 20.15
C LYS A 138 -18.06 -9.16 21.01
N SER A 139 -18.47 -8.02 20.47
CA SER A 139 -18.99 -6.95 21.35
C SER A 139 -20.45 -7.25 21.68
N PHE A 140 -20.63 -8.22 22.58
CA PHE A 140 -21.86 -8.38 23.34
C PHE A 140 -21.93 -7.17 24.29
N THR A 141 -22.59 -6.09 23.86
CA THR A 141 -23.03 -5.04 24.79
C THR A 141 -24.27 -5.54 25.50
N GLY A 142 -24.08 -6.57 26.33
CA GLY A 142 -25.08 -7.11 27.23
C GLY A 142 -24.79 -6.63 28.64
N VAL A 143 -25.32 -5.46 29.00
CA VAL A 143 -25.96 -5.24 30.30
C VAL A 143 -27.11 -4.25 30.05
N PRO A 144 -28.32 -4.50 30.59
CA PRO A 144 -29.47 -3.59 30.50
C PRO A 144 -29.18 -2.18 31.02
#